data_AF-A0A3D9HE63-F1
#
_entry.id   AF-A0A3D9HE63-F1
#
_cell.length_a   1.000
_cell.length_b   1.000
_cell.length_c   1.000
_cell.angle_alpha   90.00
_cell.angle_beta   90.00
_cell.angle_gamma   90.00
#
_symmetry.space_group_name_H-M   'P 1'
#
loop_
_entity.id
_entity.type
_entity.pdbx_description
1 polymer ?
#
loop_
_entity_poly.entity_id
_entity_poly.type
_entity_poly.pdbx_seq_one_letter_code
_entity_poly.pdbx_strand_id
1 'polypeptide(L)'
;MITDHAAVSKQILLPATFQERGAAVPFTTPVIAHARIRKIDQGEFEALVPGLSGGRGTYVLPWNNLKDMVSMSVYDRQLAKSLKAEGALSPAKIRKIALDLSKSGVSGSDRAQAAKETLEQDNAVRIRIRQVLLQAIVDRFGDQDDPIDIAAMDEQAAMVAAGRVLGGFARRQGFSGDQLIDHLIEWTRLVEPIGFPEKDCAGYMRCFAQLLRKMNRDVAGWARSEPPKSQRLANELALAAQSVVEQTEFCLASIDACRTNLKQTILDWQSTGALLRQEIERIDWLLDGWALILEKWSAADGWERHQQRALVLELNQFMPILPQGELTDVSHRFWKGVIAQQDVAEPQEKASHFNSGAG
;
A
#
# COMPACT_ATOMS: atom_id res chain seq x y z
N MET A 1 26.64 34.46 3.00
CA MET A 1 25.77 33.87 4.03
C MET A 1 25.21 32.58 3.45
N ILE A 2 25.83 31.46 3.78
CA ILE A 2 25.41 30.12 3.35
C ILE A 2 24.62 29.57 4.54
N THR A 3 23.31 29.42 4.38
CA THR A 3 22.47 28.80 5.41
C THR A 3 22.69 27.30 5.40
N ASP A 4 23.27 26.84 6.50
CA ASP A 4 23.56 25.46 6.85
C ASP A 4 22.23 24.70 7.05
N HIS A 5 21.80 23.92 6.05
CA HIS A 5 20.69 22.98 6.22
C HIS A 5 21.24 21.72 6.91
N ALA A 6 21.41 21.80 8.23
CA ALA A 6 21.86 20.68 9.03
C ALA A 6 20.83 19.53 8.98
N ALA A 7 21.24 18.39 8.43
CA ALA A 7 20.53 17.12 8.56
C ALA A 7 20.54 16.72 10.05
N VAL A 8 19.41 16.88 10.73
CA VAL A 8 19.28 16.49 12.13
C VAL A 8 19.06 14.97 12.20
N SER A 9 20.07 14.25 12.70
CA SER A 9 19.93 12.84 13.09
C SER A 9 19.10 12.76 14.38
N LYS A 10 17.82 12.41 14.26
CA LYS A 10 16.90 12.24 15.39
C LYS A 10 17.06 10.83 15.97
N GLN A 11 17.03 10.69 17.29
CA GLN A 11 17.07 9.39 17.99
C GLN A 11 16.01 8.42 17.43
N ILE A 12 16.43 7.17 17.20
CA ILE A 12 15.69 6.12 16.50
C ILE A 12 14.49 5.69 17.35
N LEU A 13 13.31 6.16 16.95
CA LEU A 13 12.03 5.71 17.49
C LEU A 13 11.21 5.16 16.33
N LEU A 14 10.59 3.99 16.54
CA LEU A 14 9.56 3.52 15.64
C LEU A 14 8.50 4.63 15.49
N PRO A 15 8.00 4.91 14.28
CA PRO A 15 6.93 5.90 14.11
C PRO A 15 5.72 5.49 14.95
N ALA A 16 5.06 6.42 15.61
CA ALA A 16 3.89 6.09 16.43
C ALA A 16 2.70 5.66 15.56
N THR A 17 2.54 6.32 14.41
CA THR A 17 1.42 6.13 13.46
C THR A 17 1.90 5.94 12.02
N PHE A 18 1.00 5.51 11.14
CA PHE A 18 1.28 5.44 9.70
C PHE A 18 1.56 6.82 9.09
N GLN A 19 0.90 7.87 9.58
CA GLN A 19 1.09 9.24 9.13
C GLN A 19 2.49 9.74 9.49
N GLU A 20 3.00 9.39 10.68
CA GLU A 20 4.40 9.68 11.05
C GLU A 20 5.39 8.88 10.22
N ARG A 21 5.08 7.62 9.87
CA ARG A 21 5.90 6.82 8.96
C ARG A 21 5.97 7.41 7.55
N GLY A 22 4.88 8.04 7.10
CA GLY A 22 4.70 8.55 5.75
C GLY A 22 4.31 7.46 4.74
N ALA A 23 3.77 7.91 3.61
CA ALA A 23 3.34 7.07 2.50
C ALA A 23 4.46 6.95 1.45
N ALA A 24 4.68 5.76 0.91
CA ALA A 24 5.71 5.54 -0.09
C ALA A 24 5.34 6.28 -1.39
N VAL A 25 6.35 6.90 -2.01
CA VAL A 25 6.20 7.58 -3.30
C VAL A 25 6.86 6.72 -4.36
N PRO A 26 6.16 6.33 -5.44
CA PRO A 26 6.69 5.44 -6.48
C PRO A 26 7.61 6.22 -7.44
N PHE A 27 8.68 6.80 -6.89
CA PHE A 27 9.72 7.45 -7.68
C PHE A 27 10.55 6.43 -8.45
N THR A 28 11.00 6.84 -9.62
CA THR A 28 11.83 6.04 -10.52
C THR A 28 13.31 6.40 -10.44
N THR A 29 13.64 7.58 -9.92
CA THR A 29 15.02 8.03 -9.68
C THR A 29 15.65 7.19 -8.56
N PRO A 30 16.73 6.43 -8.82
CA PRO A 30 17.25 5.42 -7.89
C PRO A 30 17.49 5.91 -6.46
N VAL A 31 18.06 7.10 -6.30
CA VAL A 31 18.44 7.65 -4.99
C VAL A 31 17.24 8.04 -4.10
N ILE A 32 16.03 8.14 -4.67
CA ILE A 32 14.79 8.43 -3.95
C ILE A 32 13.72 7.37 -4.18
N ALA A 33 14.07 6.21 -4.74
CA ALA A 33 13.11 5.15 -5.08
C ALA A 33 12.35 4.59 -3.86
N HIS A 34 12.94 4.72 -2.67
CA HIS A 34 12.34 4.32 -1.39
C HIS A 34 11.85 5.51 -0.55
N ALA A 35 11.74 6.69 -1.15
CA ALA A 35 11.33 7.88 -0.43
C ALA A 35 9.84 7.82 -0.04
N ARG A 36 9.52 8.47 1.08
CA ARG A 36 8.15 8.58 1.60
C ARG A 36 7.78 10.05 1.77
N ILE A 37 6.51 10.36 1.63
CA ILE A 37 5.94 11.70 1.88
C ILE A 37 5.13 11.67 3.17
N ARG A 38 5.27 12.70 4.00
CA ARG A 38 4.35 12.95 5.13
C ARG A 38 4.06 14.43 5.30
N LYS A 39 2.97 14.71 6.00
CA LYS A 39 2.56 16.07 6.38
C LYS A 39 3.20 16.45 7.71
N ILE A 40 3.63 17.70 7.84
CA ILE A 40 4.08 18.29 9.10
C ILE A 40 2.99 19.21 9.69
N ASP A 41 3.10 19.54 10.98
CA ASP A 41 2.09 20.31 11.74
C ASP A 41 1.70 21.64 11.10
N GLN A 42 2.61 22.25 10.32
CA GLN A 42 2.38 23.52 9.62
C GLN A 42 1.62 23.39 8.29
N GLY A 43 1.17 22.19 7.93
CA GLY A 43 0.44 21.96 6.69
C GLY A 43 1.33 21.65 5.47
N GLU A 44 2.63 21.86 5.58
CA GLU A 44 3.62 21.55 4.56
C GLU A 44 3.94 20.04 4.50
N PHE A 45 4.68 19.63 3.46
CA PHE A 45 5.15 18.25 3.27
C PHE A 45 6.66 18.15 3.43
N GLU A 46 7.11 16.98 3.88
CA GLU A 46 8.51 16.59 3.87
C GLU A 46 8.68 15.21 3.23
N ALA A 47 9.85 15.00 2.63
CA ALA A 47 10.31 13.74 2.10
C ALA A 47 11.20 13.05 3.12
N LEU A 48 10.91 11.79 3.41
CA LEU A 48 11.79 10.87 4.11
C LEU A 48 12.56 10.08 3.07
N VAL A 49 13.88 10.21 3.03
CA VAL A 49 14.75 9.57 2.03
C VAL A 49 15.72 8.62 2.74
N PRO A 50 15.40 7.32 2.81
CA PRO A 50 16.29 6.31 3.36
C PRO A 50 17.54 6.17 2.50
N GLY A 51 18.71 6.06 3.13
CA GLY A 51 19.96 5.69 2.47
C GLY A 51 20.52 6.71 1.47
N LEU A 52 20.16 7.99 1.59
CA LEU A 52 20.69 9.05 0.74
C LEU A 52 22.22 9.05 0.77
N SER A 53 22.85 9.17 -0.41
CA SER A 53 24.31 9.15 -0.60
C SER A 53 25.01 7.82 -0.22
N GLY A 54 24.27 6.70 -0.23
CA GLY A 54 24.81 5.38 0.10
C GLY A 54 25.10 5.20 1.60
N GLY A 55 24.69 6.16 2.43
CA GLY A 55 24.75 6.06 3.88
C GLY A 55 23.64 5.16 4.45
N ARG A 56 23.68 4.93 5.77
CA ARG A 56 22.57 4.34 6.53
C ARG A 56 21.83 5.46 7.27
N GLY A 57 20.54 5.26 7.52
CA GLY A 57 19.65 6.27 8.11
C GLY A 57 18.71 6.95 7.11
N THR A 58 17.70 7.63 7.67
CA THR A 58 16.66 8.35 6.90
C THR A 58 16.87 9.86 6.97
N TYR A 59 17.04 10.50 5.82
CA TYR A 59 17.13 11.95 5.71
C TYR A 59 15.74 12.57 5.61
N VAL A 60 15.51 13.67 6.32
CA VAL A 60 14.27 14.43 6.28
C VAL A 60 14.52 15.71 5.48
N LEU A 61 13.87 15.83 4.32
CA LEU A 61 14.06 16.94 3.39
C LEU A 61 12.74 17.70 3.21
N PRO A 62 12.74 19.04 3.17
CA PRO A 62 11.55 19.80 2.78
C PRO A 62 11.10 19.39 1.37
N TRP A 63 9.81 19.08 1.18
CA TRP A 63 9.30 18.57 -0.10
C TRP A 63 9.61 19.50 -1.28
N ASN A 64 9.54 20.81 -1.02
CA ASN A 64 9.79 21.85 -2.04
C ASN A 64 11.23 21.87 -2.54
N ASN A 65 12.18 21.41 -1.72
CA ASN A 65 13.61 21.45 -2.01
C ASN A 65 14.11 20.12 -2.61
N LEU A 66 13.28 19.07 -2.63
CA LEU A 66 13.69 17.73 -3.07
C LEU A 66 14.31 17.74 -4.49
N LYS A 67 13.68 18.48 -5.41
CA LYS A 67 14.13 18.63 -6.81
C LYS A 67 15.47 19.37 -6.97
N ASP A 68 15.85 20.18 -5.99
CA ASP A 68 17.07 20.99 -6.02
C ASP A 68 18.23 20.21 -5.38
N MET A 69 17.92 19.22 -4.54
CA MET A 69 18.89 18.34 -3.87
C MET A 69 19.16 17.04 -4.64
N VAL A 70 18.23 16.60 -5.47
CA VAL A 70 18.31 15.35 -6.23
C VAL A 70 18.01 15.60 -7.71
N SER A 71 18.87 15.08 -8.59
CA SER A 71 18.64 15.07 -10.04
C SER A 71 17.52 14.10 -10.42
N MET A 72 16.27 14.56 -10.28
CA MET A 72 15.07 13.78 -10.53
C MET A 72 14.75 13.64 -12.03
N SER A 73 14.20 12.48 -12.41
CA SER A 73 13.61 12.28 -13.75
C SER A 73 12.47 13.29 -14.04
N VAL A 74 12.11 13.45 -15.31
CA VAL A 74 10.96 14.29 -15.69
C VAL A 74 9.67 13.78 -15.04
N TYR A 75 9.47 12.46 -15.04
CA TYR A 75 8.33 11.81 -14.39
C TYR A 75 8.27 12.13 -12.90
N ASP A 76 9.37 11.94 -12.17
CA ASP A 76 9.37 12.14 -10.71
C ASP A 76 9.13 13.60 -10.33
N ARG A 77 9.63 14.56 -11.11
CA ARG A 77 9.34 16.00 -10.90
C ARG A 77 7.87 16.32 -11.08
N GLN A 78 7.23 15.71 -12.08
CA GLN A 78 5.79 15.89 -12.30
C GLN A 78 4.98 15.21 -11.21
N LEU A 79 5.35 13.99 -10.81
CA LEU A 79 4.71 13.28 -9.69
C LEU A 79 4.76 14.11 -8.42
N ALA A 80 5.94 14.63 -8.05
CA ALA A 80 6.10 15.43 -6.84
C ALA A 80 5.24 16.70 -6.84
N LYS A 81 5.08 17.33 -8.02
CA LYS A 81 4.20 18.49 -8.22
C LYS A 81 2.73 18.11 -8.06
N SER A 82 2.28 17.02 -8.68
CA SER A 82 0.88 16.56 -8.61
C SER A 82 0.48 16.16 -7.18
N LEU A 83 1.35 15.42 -6.47
CA LEU A 83 1.12 15.04 -5.08
C LEU A 83 0.92 16.25 -4.16
N LYS A 84 1.73 17.29 -4.33
CA LYS A 84 1.58 18.55 -3.58
C LYS A 84 0.26 19.24 -3.92
N ALA A 85 -0.06 19.37 -5.21
CA ALA A 85 -1.25 20.07 -5.67
C ALA A 85 -2.56 19.41 -5.19
N GLU A 86 -2.60 18.08 -5.17
CA GLU A 86 -3.77 17.32 -4.73
C GLU A 86 -3.81 17.06 -3.21
N GLY A 87 -2.74 17.41 -2.48
CA GLY A 87 -2.62 17.14 -1.05
C GLY A 87 -2.71 15.64 -0.73
N ALA A 88 -2.16 14.79 -1.60
CA ALA A 88 -2.27 13.34 -1.50
C ALA A 88 -1.38 12.79 -0.37
N LEU A 89 -2.02 12.15 0.61
CA LEU A 89 -1.36 11.62 1.81
C LEU A 89 -1.63 10.15 2.08
N SER A 90 -2.63 9.56 1.42
CA SER A 90 -2.89 8.12 1.55
C SER A 90 -2.23 7.34 0.40
N PRO A 91 -1.77 6.11 0.63
CA PRO A 91 -1.18 5.27 -0.40
C PRO A 91 -2.09 5.09 -1.63
N ALA A 92 -3.39 4.89 -1.44
CA ALA A 92 -4.36 4.79 -2.54
C ALA A 92 -4.42 6.05 -3.42
N LYS A 93 -4.35 7.25 -2.81
CA LYS A 93 -4.33 8.52 -3.56
C LYS A 93 -3.03 8.66 -4.36
N ILE A 94 -1.89 8.34 -3.73
CA ILE A 94 -0.58 8.37 -4.41
C ILE A 94 -0.57 7.40 -5.59
N ARG A 95 -1.06 6.16 -5.41
CA ARG A 95 -1.19 5.17 -6.47
C ARG A 95 -2.02 5.71 -7.64
N LYS A 96 -3.18 6.31 -7.35
CA LYS A 96 -4.05 6.89 -8.38
C LYS A 96 -3.32 7.96 -9.20
N ILE A 97 -2.70 8.93 -8.53
CA ILE A 97 -1.95 10.02 -9.19
C ILE A 97 -0.79 9.46 -10.03
N ALA A 98 -0.06 8.47 -9.51
CA ALA A 98 1.04 7.84 -10.23
C ALA A 98 0.57 7.10 -11.49
N LEU A 99 -0.55 6.38 -11.43
CA LEU A 99 -1.14 5.70 -12.59
C LEU A 99 -1.67 6.69 -13.63
N ASP A 100 -2.38 7.73 -13.19
CA ASP A 100 -2.91 8.77 -14.08
C ASP A 100 -1.77 9.53 -14.79
N LEU A 101 -0.69 9.83 -14.07
CA LEU A 101 0.50 10.44 -14.65
C LEU A 101 1.22 9.49 -15.61
N SER A 102 1.41 8.22 -15.24
CA SER A 102 2.06 7.23 -16.10
C SER A 102 1.29 7.02 -17.40
N LYS A 103 -0.05 6.96 -17.33
CA LYS A 103 -0.96 6.86 -18.49
C LYS A 103 -0.78 8.00 -19.50
N SER A 104 -0.33 9.19 -19.07
CA SER A 104 -0.10 10.33 -19.96
C SER A 104 1.12 10.19 -20.89
N GLY A 105 1.97 9.17 -20.70
CA GLY A 105 3.14 8.93 -21.55
C GLY A 105 4.45 9.56 -21.03
N VAL A 106 4.40 10.33 -19.94
CA VAL A 106 5.56 11.03 -19.38
C VAL A 106 6.70 10.08 -18.98
N SER A 107 6.37 8.83 -18.64
CA SER A 107 7.31 7.79 -18.23
C SER A 107 7.74 6.84 -19.37
N GLY A 108 7.39 7.14 -20.63
CA GLY A 108 7.61 6.26 -21.79
C GLY A 108 6.40 5.41 -22.17
N SER A 109 6.40 4.87 -23.40
CA SER A 109 5.27 4.13 -23.99
C SER A 109 4.89 2.89 -23.18
N ASP A 110 5.89 2.13 -22.72
CA ASP A 110 5.65 0.82 -22.10
C ASP A 110 4.97 0.99 -20.73
N ARG A 111 5.44 1.96 -19.94
CA ARG A 111 4.81 2.31 -18.66
C ARG A 111 3.43 2.93 -18.83
N ALA A 112 3.21 3.70 -19.90
CA ALA A 112 1.89 4.24 -20.19
C ALA A 112 0.89 3.14 -20.54
N GLN A 113 1.32 2.16 -21.34
CA GLN A 113 0.51 1.01 -21.69
C GLN A 113 0.20 0.14 -20.46
N ALA A 114 1.20 -0.17 -19.63
CA ALA A 114 1.00 -0.91 -18.39
C ALA A 114 0.06 -0.19 -17.39
N ALA A 115 0.18 1.14 -17.28
CA ALA A 115 -0.73 1.94 -16.44
C ALA A 115 -2.17 1.94 -16.99
N LYS A 116 -2.34 2.00 -18.31
CA LYS A 116 -3.64 1.89 -18.96
C LYS A 116 -4.28 0.53 -18.69
N GLU A 117 -3.54 -0.56 -18.89
CA GLU A 117 -4.00 -1.93 -18.61
C GLU A 117 -4.40 -2.11 -17.15
N THR A 118 -3.59 -1.58 -16.22
CA THR A 118 -3.89 -1.61 -14.78
C THR A 118 -5.20 -0.88 -14.46
N LEU A 119 -5.41 0.32 -15.01
CA LEU A 119 -6.63 1.10 -14.78
C LEU A 119 -7.87 0.46 -15.43
N GLU A 120 -7.72 -0.18 -16.59
CA GLU A 120 -8.80 -0.93 -17.25
C GLU A 120 -9.18 -2.17 -16.44
N GLN A 121 -8.19 -2.92 -15.93
CA GLN A 121 -8.41 -4.06 -15.06
C GLN A 121 -9.07 -3.65 -13.74
N ASP A 122 -8.57 -2.60 -13.08
CA ASP A 122 -9.16 -2.05 -11.85
C ASP A 122 -10.63 -1.66 -12.08
N ASN A 123 -10.93 -1.04 -13.22
CA ASN A 123 -12.30 -0.65 -13.57
C ASN A 123 -13.21 -1.86 -13.80
N ALA A 124 -12.75 -2.87 -14.54
CA ALA A 124 -13.52 -4.08 -14.81
C ALA A 124 -13.84 -4.84 -13.51
N VAL A 125 -12.82 -5.02 -12.65
CA VAL A 125 -12.97 -5.66 -11.34
C VAL A 125 -13.92 -4.86 -10.43
N ARG A 126 -13.80 -3.52 -10.41
CA ARG A 126 -14.72 -2.66 -9.66
C ARG A 126 -16.17 -2.87 -10.08
N ILE A 127 -16.46 -2.82 -11.39
CA ILE A 127 -17.82 -3.03 -11.91
C ILE A 127 -18.34 -4.39 -11.44
N ARG A 128 -17.50 -5.43 -11.53
CA ARG A 128 -17.87 -6.78 -11.11
C ARG A 128 -18.16 -6.89 -9.61
N ILE A 129 -17.33 -6.28 -8.75
CA ILE A 129 -17.52 -6.24 -7.30
C ILE A 129 -18.89 -5.62 -6.97
N ARG A 130 -19.21 -4.47 -7.57
CA ARG A 130 -20.48 -3.77 -7.34
C ARG A 130 -21.67 -4.65 -7.72
N GLN A 131 -21.64 -5.23 -8.92
CA GLN A 131 -22.70 -6.11 -9.42
C GLN A 131 -22.92 -7.32 -8.49
N VAL A 132 -21.83 -7.98 -8.06
CA VAL A 132 -21.92 -9.16 -7.18
C VAL A 132 -22.48 -8.79 -5.81
N LEU A 133 -22.09 -7.65 -5.23
CA LEU A 133 -22.63 -7.22 -3.94
C LEU A 133 -24.11 -6.87 -4.05
N LEU A 134 -24.49 -6.06 -5.05
CA LEU A 134 -25.88 -5.65 -5.25
C LEU A 134 -26.78 -6.84 -5.55
N GLN A 135 -26.36 -7.76 -6.43
CA GLN A 135 -27.11 -8.98 -6.72
C GLN A 135 -27.31 -9.81 -5.45
N ALA A 136 -26.26 -10.00 -4.63
CA ALA A 136 -26.37 -10.78 -3.39
C ALA A 136 -27.37 -10.16 -2.39
N ILE A 137 -27.50 -8.84 -2.37
CA ILE A 137 -28.45 -8.12 -1.51
C ILE A 137 -29.87 -8.23 -2.08
N VAL A 138 -30.03 -8.06 -3.39
CA VAL A 138 -31.31 -8.22 -4.10
C VAL A 138 -31.84 -9.65 -3.97
N ASP A 139 -31.02 -10.67 -4.22
CA ASP A 139 -31.43 -12.08 -4.12
C ASP A 139 -31.96 -12.40 -2.72
N ARG A 140 -31.36 -11.80 -1.68
CA ARG A 140 -31.68 -12.09 -0.29
C ARG A 140 -32.85 -11.29 0.28
N PHE A 141 -33.05 -10.05 -0.17
CA PHE A 141 -34.01 -9.13 0.44
C PHE A 141 -34.98 -8.47 -0.53
N GLY A 142 -34.72 -8.60 -1.84
CA GLY A 142 -35.58 -8.11 -2.89
C GLY A 142 -36.90 -8.85 -2.94
N ASP A 143 -37.87 -8.21 -3.58
CA ASP A 143 -39.17 -8.80 -3.87
C ASP A 143 -39.01 -10.02 -4.78
N GLN A 144 -39.44 -11.18 -4.29
CA GLN A 144 -39.25 -12.46 -5.00
C GLN A 144 -40.22 -12.62 -6.17
N ASP A 145 -41.31 -11.83 -6.17
CA ASP A 145 -42.28 -11.79 -7.26
C ASP A 145 -41.79 -10.93 -8.44
N ASP A 146 -40.65 -10.22 -8.28
CA ASP A 146 -40.03 -9.35 -9.29
C ASP A 146 -38.52 -9.60 -9.37
N PRO A 147 -38.09 -10.77 -9.89
CA PRO A 147 -36.69 -11.10 -10.00
C PRO A 147 -36.00 -10.18 -11.01
N ILE A 148 -34.89 -9.56 -10.59
CA ILE A 148 -34.06 -8.72 -11.44
C ILE A 148 -32.64 -9.28 -11.54
N ASP A 149 -32.08 -9.20 -12.75
CA ASP A 149 -30.67 -9.50 -13.00
C ASP A 149 -29.87 -8.20 -13.05
N ILE A 150 -29.21 -7.88 -11.93
CA ILE A 150 -28.33 -6.71 -11.78
C ILE A 150 -27.12 -6.82 -12.70
N ALA A 151 -26.63 -8.03 -13.00
CA ALA A 151 -25.44 -8.22 -13.80
C ALA A 151 -25.64 -7.84 -15.29
N ALA A 152 -26.89 -7.90 -15.77
CA ALA A 152 -27.27 -7.49 -17.12
C ALA A 152 -27.48 -5.97 -17.29
N MET A 153 -27.39 -5.19 -16.20
CA MET A 153 -27.68 -3.76 -16.19
C MET A 153 -26.41 -2.91 -16.12
N ASP A 154 -26.49 -1.69 -16.67
CA ASP A 154 -25.51 -0.65 -16.35
C ASP A 154 -25.66 -0.18 -14.89
N GLU A 155 -24.67 0.56 -14.39
CA GLU A 155 -24.61 0.98 -12.98
C GLU A 155 -25.83 1.78 -12.53
N GLN A 156 -26.32 2.70 -13.37
CA GLN A 156 -27.43 3.57 -13.00
C GLN A 156 -28.74 2.78 -12.98
N ALA A 157 -28.97 1.95 -14.00
CA ALA A 157 -30.13 1.08 -14.09
C ALA A 157 -30.16 0.05 -12.95
N ALA A 158 -29.00 -0.55 -12.63
CA ALA A 158 -28.83 -1.50 -11.53
C ALA A 158 -29.25 -0.90 -10.18
N MET A 159 -28.79 0.32 -9.87
CA MET A 159 -29.12 0.98 -8.60
C MET A 159 -30.61 1.33 -8.49
N VAL A 160 -31.21 1.83 -9.59
CA VAL A 160 -32.66 2.13 -9.62
C VAL A 160 -33.48 0.85 -9.45
N ALA A 161 -33.11 -0.22 -10.15
CA ALA A 161 -33.78 -1.51 -10.04
C ALA A 161 -33.65 -2.09 -8.63
N ALA A 162 -32.45 -2.04 -8.03
CA ALA A 162 -32.20 -2.47 -6.67
C ALA A 162 -33.08 -1.70 -5.66
N GLY A 163 -33.16 -0.37 -5.76
CA GLY A 163 -34.01 0.44 -4.88
C GLY A 163 -35.48 0.09 -4.95
N ARG A 164 -35.98 -0.18 -6.16
CA ARG A 164 -37.37 -0.59 -6.40
C ARG A 164 -37.69 -1.91 -5.71
N VAL A 165 -36.89 -2.96 -5.94
CA VAL A 165 -37.16 -4.30 -5.39
C VAL A 165 -36.85 -4.39 -3.89
N LEU A 166 -35.92 -3.57 -3.38
CA LEU A 166 -35.60 -3.51 -1.96
C LEU A 166 -36.54 -2.59 -1.15
N GLY A 167 -37.42 -1.84 -1.80
CA GLY A 167 -38.32 -0.90 -1.12
C GLY A 167 -39.24 -1.57 -0.08
N GLY A 168 -39.68 -2.81 -0.34
CA GLY A 168 -40.43 -3.60 0.63
C GLY A 168 -39.63 -3.96 1.87
N PHE A 169 -38.35 -4.33 1.70
CA PHE A 169 -37.43 -4.59 2.80
C PHE A 169 -37.15 -3.32 3.61
N ALA A 170 -36.86 -2.20 2.95
CA ALA A 170 -36.58 -0.92 3.61
C ALA A 170 -37.72 -0.53 4.55
N ARG A 171 -38.98 -0.56 4.06
CA ARG A 171 -40.18 -0.26 4.85
C ARG A 171 -40.33 -1.17 6.07
N ARG A 172 -40.10 -2.48 5.92
CA ARG A 172 -40.19 -3.44 7.04
C ARG A 172 -39.15 -3.22 8.12
N GLN A 173 -37.98 -2.67 7.76
CA GLN A 173 -36.89 -2.39 8.70
C GLN A 173 -36.90 -0.95 9.21
N GLY A 174 -37.87 -0.12 8.79
CA GLY A 174 -37.98 1.27 9.24
C GLY A 174 -37.04 2.25 8.53
N PHE A 175 -36.44 1.86 7.40
CA PHE A 175 -35.66 2.76 6.55
C PHE A 175 -36.54 3.48 5.53
N SER A 176 -36.15 4.70 5.17
CA SER A 176 -36.57 5.28 3.88
C SER A 176 -35.85 4.56 2.74
N GLY A 177 -36.47 4.56 1.55
CA GLY A 177 -35.84 3.97 0.35
C GLY A 177 -34.51 4.64 0.01
N ASP A 178 -34.45 5.97 0.13
CA ASP A 178 -33.25 6.76 -0.17
C ASP A 178 -32.09 6.42 0.79
N GLN A 179 -32.36 6.30 2.10
CA GLN A 179 -31.33 5.90 3.07
C GLN A 179 -30.73 4.53 2.75
N LEU A 180 -31.56 3.56 2.36
CA LEU A 180 -31.06 2.24 1.99
C LEU A 180 -30.17 2.33 0.75
N ILE A 181 -30.59 3.09 -0.27
CA ILE A 181 -29.80 3.29 -1.49
C ILE A 181 -28.47 3.98 -1.18
N ASP A 182 -28.46 5.01 -0.35
CA ASP A 182 -27.23 5.70 0.04
C ASP A 182 -26.25 4.76 0.75
N HIS A 183 -26.73 3.91 1.66
CA HIS A 183 -25.91 2.90 2.33
C HIS A 183 -25.33 1.90 1.32
N LEU A 184 -26.10 1.46 0.32
CA LEU A 184 -25.62 0.53 -0.71
C LEU A 184 -24.58 1.18 -1.62
N ILE A 185 -24.77 2.45 -2.00
CA ILE A 185 -23.80 3.21 -2.78
C ILE A 185 -22.50 3.38 -2.01
N GLU A 186 -22.58 3.73 -0.73
CA GLU A 186 -21.40 3.86 0.12
C GLU A 186 -20.69 2.51 0.27
N TRP A 187 -21.43 1.43 0.58
CA TRP A 187 -20.85 0.10 0.75
C TRP A 187 -20.13 -0.38 -0.49
N THR A 188 -20.80 -0.32 -1.65
CA THR A 188 -20.22 -0.74 -2.93
C THR A 188 -18.95 0.03 -3.25
N ARG A 189 -18.89 1.35 -2.97
CA ARG A 189 -17.70 2.19 -3.16
C ARG A 189 -16.57 1.87 -2.20
N LEU A 190 -16.89 1.60 -0.93
CA LEU A 190 -15.88 1.31 0.09
C LEU A 190 -15.12 0.04 -0.26
N VAL A 191 -15.81 -1.02 -0.68
CA VAL A 191 -15.17 -2.34 -0.88
C VAL A 191 -14.42 -2.48 -2.21
N GLU A 192 -14.50 -1.54 -3.15
CA GLU A 192 -13.86 -1.68 -4.48
C GLU A 192 -12.35 -1.97 -4.44
N PRO A 193 -11.54 -1.31 -3.58
CA PRO A 193 -10.11 -1.58 -3.51
C PRO A 193 -9.76 -2.99 -3.03
N ILE A 194 -10.65 -3.60 -2.23
CA ILE A 194 -10.46 -4.90 -1.59
C ILE A 194 -11.11 -6.03 -2.39
N GLY A 195 -12.35 -5.80 -2.82
CA GLY A 195 -13.23 -6.78 -3.41
C GLY A 195 -13.52 -7.97 -2.51
N PHE A 196 -13.85 -9.10 -3.12
CA PHE A 196 -14.30 -10.32 -2.46
C PHE A 196 -13.33 -11.49 -2.74
N PRO A 197 -13.36 -12.58 -1.94
CA PRO A 197 -12.44 -13.70 -2.12
C PRO A 197 -12.60 -14.45 -3.45
N GLU A 198 -13.72 -14.30 -4.15
CA GLU A 198 -13.92 -14.86 -5.49
C GLU A 198 -12.91 -14.29 -6.49
N LYS A 199 -12.35 -15.17 -7.33
CA LYS A 199 -11.23 -14.85 -8.24
C LYS A 199 -11.49 -13.61 -9.12
N ASP A 200 -12.69 -13.49 -9.68
CA ASP A 200 -13.04 -12.39 -10.59
C ASP A 200 -13.55 -11.13 -9.86
N CYS A 201 -13.52 -11.15 -8.53
CA CYS A 201 -13.96 -10.05 -7.67
C CYS A 201 -12.85 -9.59 -6.72
N ALA A 202 -11.62 -10.11 -6.83
CA ALA A 202 -10.53 -9.72 -5.96
C ALA A 202 -10.00 -8.34 -6.35
N GLY A 203 -10.20 -7.34 -5.49
CA GLY A 203 -9.68 -5.99 -5.68
C GLY A 203 -8.16 -5.95 -5.58
N TYR A 204 -7.56 -4.84 -6.03
CA TYR A 204 -6.11 -4.73 -6.14
C TYR A 204 -5.38 -4.93 -4.81
N MET A 205 -5.95 -4.49 -3.68
CA MET A 205 -5.32 -4.67 -2.36
C MET A 205 -5.32 -6.15 -1.93
N ARG A 206 -6.40 -6.90 -2.22
CA ARG A 206 -6.45 -8.34 -1.94
C ARG A 206 -5.47 -9.11 -2.81
N CYS A 207 -5.39 -8.79 -4.10
CA CYS A 207 -4.39 -9.35 -5.00
C CYS A 207 -2.97 -9.03 -4.54
N PHE A 208 -2.72 -7.80 -4.09
CA PHE A 208 -1.42 -7.39 -3.55
C PHE A 208 -1.05 -8.17 -2.28
N ALA A 209 -1.98 -8.36 -1.34
CA ALA A 209 -1.76 -9.18 -0.15
C ALA A 209 -1.39 -10.63 -0.50
N GLN A 210 -2.02 -11.21 -1.54
CA GLN A 210 -1.67 -12.55 -2.04
C GLN A 210 -0.27 -12.60 -2.64
N LEU A 211 0.15 -11.56 -3.39
CA LEU A 211 1.51 -11.44 -3.91
C LEU A 211 2.54 -11.35 -2.77
N LEU A 212 2.25 -10.57 -1.73
CA LEU A 212 3.10 -10.46 -0.54
C LEU A 212 3.22 -11.78 0.20
N ARG A 213 2.12 -12.51 0.37
CA ARG A 213 2.12 -13.87 0.94
C ARG A 213 2.93 -14.87 0.10
N LYS A 214 2.87 -14.76 -1.23
CA LYS A 214 3.69 -15.58 -2.13
C LYS A 214 5.17 -15.25 -1.93
N MET A 215 5.55 -13.97 -1.98
CA MET A 215 6.94 -13.53 -1.76
C MET A 215 7.48 -14.00 -0.41
N ASN A 216 6.70 -13.88 0.68
CA ASN A 216 7.09 -14.38 1.99
C ASN A 216 7.48 -15.88 1.94
N ARG A 217 6.65 -16.72 1.32
CA ARG A 217 6.95 -18.17 1.18
C ARG A 217 8.18 -18.41 0.31
N ASP A 218 8.32 -17.67 -0.77
CA ASP A 218 9.43 -17.82 -1.71
C ASP A 218 10.77 -17.45 -1.03
N VAL A 219 10.83 -16.31 -0.33
CA VAL A 219 12.01 -15.85 0.43
C VAL A 219 12.35 -16.82 1.57
N ALA A 220 11.35 -17.28 2.34
CA ALA A 220 11.55 -18.24 3.41
C ALA A 220 12.04 -19.60 2.90
N GLY A 221 11.57 -20.03 1.73
CA GLY A 221 12.07 -21.22 1.04
C GLY A 221 13.51 -21.06 0.60
N TRP A 222 13.84 -19.95 -0.05
CA TRP A 222 15.19 -19.60 -0.49
C TRP A 222 16.20 -19.62 0.68
N ALA A 223 15.84 -19.00 1.81
CA ALA A 223 16.70 -18.87 2.99
C ALA A 223 17.24 -20.19 3.54
N ARG A 224 16.50 -21.31 3.39
CA ARG A 224 16.88 -22.64 3.90
C ARG A 224 18.15 -23.20 3.25
N SER A 225 18.49 -22.72 2.06
CA SER A 225 19.62 -23.19 1.26
C SER A 225 20.82 -22.24 1.30
N GLU A 226 20.78 -21.22 2.15
CA GLU A 226 21.74 -20.11 2.12
C GLU A 226 22.70 -20.10 3.31
N PRO A 227 23.89 -19.50 3.17
CA PRO A 227 24.83 -19.33 4.29
C PRO A 227 24.22 -18.54 5.45
N PRO A 228 24.71 -18.71 6.69
CA PRO A 228 24.08 -18.17 7.90
C PRO A 228 23.75 -16.67 7.84
N LYS A 229 24.63 -15.84 7.26
CA LYS A 229 24.41 -14.39 7.12
C LYS A 229 23.21 -14.08 6.22
N SER A 230 23.16 -14.65 5.03
CA SER A 230 22.09 -14.43 4.06
C SER A 230 20.77 -15.07 4.52
N GLN A 231 20.85 -16.24 5.14
CA GLN A 231 19.71 -16.92 5.75
C GLN A 231 19.06 -16.04 6.82
N ARG A 232 19.84 -15.44 7.72
CA ARG A 232 19.33 -14.54 8.75
C ARG A 232 18.58 -13.35 8.13
N LEU A 233 19.18 -12.65 7.17
CA LEU A 233 18.57 -11.48 6.52
C LEU A 233 17.28 -11.84 5.75
N ALA A 234 17.27 -12.99 5.06
CA ALA A 234 16.06 -13.45 4.39
C ALA A 234 14.96 -13.85 5.38
N ASN A 235 15.30 -14.45 6.52
CA ASN A 235 14.34 -14.74 7.57
C ASN A 235 13.77 -13.46 8.20
N GLU A 236 14.60 -12.42 8.40
CA GLU A 236 14.15 -11.10 8.88
C GLU A 236 13.16 -10.47 7.89
N LEU A 237 13.49 -10.43 6.59
CA LEU A 237 12.58 -9.97 5.53
C LEU A 237 11.28 -10.78 5.48
N ALA A 238 11.37 -12.11 5.55
CA ALA A 238 10.21 -12.99 5.55
C ALA A 238 9.31 -12.73 6.76
N LEU A 239 9.87 -12.62 7.97
CA LEU A 239 9.11 -12.37 9.20
C LEU A 239 8.37 -11.02 9.16
N ALA A 240 9.00 -9.97 8.62
CA ALA A 240 8.33 -8.69 8.44
C ALA A 240 7.16 -8.78 7.45
N ALA A 241 7.37 -9.41 6.29
CA ALA A 241 6.31 -9.63 5.30
C ALA A 241 5.17 -10.48 5.89
N GLN A 242 5.50 -11.50 6.68
CA GLN A 242 4.51 -12.33 7.38
C GLN A 242 3.67 -11.51 8.34
N SER A 243 4.29 -10.65 9.15
CA SER A 243 3.57 -9.80 10.10
C SER A 243 2.56 -8.88 9.41
N VAL A 244 2.91 -8.34 8.24
CA VAL A 244 2.01 -7.51 7.42
C VAL A 244 0.88 -8.35 6.83
N VAL A 245 1.19 -9.54 6.29
CA VAL A 245 0.19 -10.45 5.72
C VAL A 245 -0.83 -10.89 6.78
N GLU A 246 -0.38 -11.30 7.96
CA GLU A 246 -1.26 -11.74 9.05
C GLU A 246 -2.22 -10.63 9.50
N GLN A 247 -1.73 -9.39 9.65
CA GLN A 247 -2.58 -8.25 9.99
C GLN A 247 -3.57 -7.92 8.87
N THR A 248 -3.10 -7.95 7.61
CA THR A 248 -3.96 -7.71 6.45
C THR A 248 -5.06 -8.77 6.35
N GLU A 249 -4.75 -10.05 6.57
CA GLU A 249 -5.72 -11.15 6.54
C GLU A 249 -6.76 -11.02 7.66
N PHE A 250 -6.37 -10.54 8.84
CA PHE A 250 -7.30 -10.22 9.91
C PHE A 250 -8.30 -9.12 9.49
N CYS A 251 -7.81 -8.03 8.91
CA CYS A 251 -8.67 -6.95 8.39
C CYS A 251 -9.61 -7.46 7.28
N LEU A 252 -9.09 -8.27 6.34
CA LEU A 252 -9.88 -8.86 5.26
C LEU A 252 -10.99 -9.76 5.80
N ALA A 253 -10.72 -10.56 6.84
CA ALA A 253 -11.73 -11.41 7.46
C ALA A 253 -12.88 -10.59 8.07
N SER A 254 -12.59 -9.45 8.72
CA SER A 254 -13.63 -8.54 9.22
C SER A 254 -14.48 -7.95 8.09
N ILE A 255 -13.87 -7.56 6.97
CA ILE A 255 -14.58 -7.04 5.79
C ILE A 255 -15.46 -8.13 5.16
N ASP A 256 -14.94 -9.36 5.02
CA ASP A 256 -15.65 -10.49 4.45
C ASP A 256 -16.85 -10.90 5.34
N ALA A 257 -16.72 -10.80 6.67
CA ALA A 257 -17.82 -11.04 7.60
C ALA A 257 -19.01 -10.07 7.40
N CYS A 258 -18.75 -8.81 7.04
CA CYS A 258 -19.80 -7.85 6.70
C CYS A 258 -20.62 -8.32 5.48
N ARG A 259 -19.97 -8.96 4.50
CA ARG A 259 -20.66 -9.54 3.34
C ARG A 259 -21.45 -10.79 3.71
N THR A 260 -20.93 -11.66 4.57
CA THR A 260 -21.68 -12.84 5.01
C THR A 260 -22.96 -12.45 5.76
N ASN A 261 -22.87 -11.38 6.58
CA ASN A 261 -23.95 -10.87 7.43
C ASN A 261 -24.69 -9.66 6.81
N LEU A 262 -25.07 -9.75 5.52
CA LEU A 262 -25.66 -8.63 4.75
C LEU A 262 -26.74 -7.84 5.51
N LYS A 263 -27.68 -8.54 6.16
CA LYS A 263 -28.79 -7.89 6.89
C LYS A 263 -28.26 -7.00 8.01
N GLN A 264 -27.35 -7.53 8.83
CA GLN A 264 -26.83 -6.82 9.98
C GLN A 264 -25.98 -5.62 9.53
N THR A 265 -25.17 -5.81 8.49
CA THR A 265 -24.36 -4.74 7.91
C THR A 265 -25.21 -3.55 7.44
N ILE A 266 -26.36 -3.81 6.80
CA ILE A 266 -27.29 -2.77 6.36
C ILE A 266 -27.99 -2.11 7.55
N LEU A 267 -28.41 -2.90 8.54
CA LEU A 267 -29.10 -2.38 9.72
C LEU A 267 -28.21 -1.48 10.57
N ASP A 268 -26.95 -1.89 10.75
CA ASP A 268 -25.95 -1.19 11.57
C ASP A 268 -24.97 -0.41 10.68
N TRP A 269 -25.45 0.20 9.59
CA TRP A 269 -24.57 0.78 8.58
C TRP A 269 -23.64 1.85 9.15
N GLN A 270 -24.09 2.67 10.09
CA GLN A 270 -23.25 3.72 10.66
C GLN A 270 -21.97 3.18 11.31
N SER A 271 -22.09 2.13 12.13
CA SER A 271 -20.94 1.47 12.76
C SER A 271 -20.19 0.58 11.78
N THR A 272 -20.90 -0.16 10.93
CA THR A 272 -20.27 -1.10 9.99
C THR A 272 -19.52 -0.38 8.89
N GLY A 273 -20.07 0.70 8.34
CA GLY A 273 -19.40 1.57 7.37
C GLY A 273 -18.18 2.28 7.95
N ALA A 274 -18.23 2.69 9.23
CA ALA A 274 -17.06 3.22 9.93
C ALA A 274 -15.95 2.16 10.10
N LEU A 275 -16.32 0.94 10.49
CA LEU A 275 -15.40 -0.20 10.58
C LEU A 275 -14.79 -0.53 9.21
N LEU A 276 -15.60 -0.63 8.15
CA LEU A 276 -15.11 -0.88 6.80
C LEU A 276 -14.11 0.20 6.36
N ARG A 277 -14.41 1.50 6.58
CA ARG A 277 -13.47 2.59 6.28
C ARG A 277 -12.14 2.42 7.02
N GLN A 278 -12.20 2.13 8.31
CA GLN A 278 -11.01 1.94 9.14
C GLN A 278 -10.17 0.75 8.67
N GLU A 279 -10.78 -0.42 8.45
CA GLU A 279 -10.04 -1.62 8.05
C GLU A 279 -9.44 -1.46 6.64
N ILE A 280 -10.16 -0.82 5.71
CA ILE A 280 -9.67 -0.60 4.35
C ILE A 280 -8.52 0.40 4.32
N GLU A 281 -8.63 1.51 5.07
CA GLU A 281 -7.53 2.46 5.23
C GLU A 281 -6.31 1.78 5.89
N ARG A 282 -6.53 0.94 6.90
CA ARG A 282 -5.46 0.19 7.56
C ARG A 282 -4.76 -0.77 6.60
N ILE A 283 -5.49 -1.51 5.76
CA ILE A 283 -4.90 -2.37 4.72
C ILE A 283 -4.06 -1.54 3.74
N ASP A 284 -4.57 -0.39 3.27
CA ASP A 284 -3.84 0.51 2.38
C ASP A 284 -2.45 0.87 2.95
N TRP A 285 -2.42 1.22 4.23
CA TRP A 285 -1.20 1.56 4.95
C TRP A 285 -0.30 0.38 5.29
N LEU A 286 -0.85 -0.79 5.59
CA LEU A 286 -0.08 -2.01 5.84
C LEU A 286 0.71 -2.44 4.59
N LEU A 287 0.09 -2.35 3.42
CA LEU A 287 0.68 -2.76 2.14
C LEU A 287 1.62 -1.70 1.53
N ASP A 288 1.53 -0.45 1.97
CA ASP A 288 2.34 0.67 1.47
C ASP A 288 3.86 0.43 1.62
N GLY A 289 4.59 0.66 0.52
CA GLY A 289 6.04 0.52 0.42
C GLY A 289 6.54 -0.88 0.04
N TRP A 290 5.67 -1.89 -0.01
CA TRP A 290 6.07 -3.25 -0.40
C TRP A 290 6.16 -3.46 -1.92
N ALA A 291 5.57 -2.57 -2.72
CA ALA A 291 5.45 -2.76 -4.17
C ALA A 291 6.82 -2.91 -4.85
N LEU A 292 7.76 -2.03 -4.51
CA LEU A 292 9.13 -2.07 -5.06
C LEU A 292 9.92 -3.29 -4.57
N ILE A 293 9.67 -3.75 -3.34
CA ILE A 293 10.29 -4.97 -2.80
C ILE A 293 9.81 -6.20 -3.58
N LEU A 294 8.49 -6.28 -3.83
CA LEU A 294 7.89 -7.34 -4.64
C LEU A 294 8.45 -7.34 -6.06
N GLU A 295 8.48 -6.16 -6.70
CA GLU A 295 9.02 -6.01 -8.05
C GLU A 295 10.47 -6.49 -8.14
N LYS A 296 11.35 -6.03 -7.23
CA LYS A 296 12.76 -6.40 -7.22
C LYS A 296 12.96 -7.90 -6.95
N TRP A 297 12.24 -8.47 -5.98
CA TRP A 297 12.34 -9.90 -5.69
C TRP A 297 11.83 -10.77 -6.85
N SER A 298 10.70 -10.40 -7.46
CA SER A 298 10.17 -11.10 -8.63
C SER A 298 11.10 -11.02 -9.83
N ALA A 299 11.76 -9.88 -10.06
CA ALA A 299 12.73 -9.72 -11.13
C ALA A 299 14.01 -10.56 -10.91
N ALA A 300 14.29 -10.97 -9.67
CA ALA A 300 15.46 -11.78 -9.31
C ALA A 300 15.28 -13.29 -9.50
N ASP A 301 14.14 -13.71 -10.05
CA ASP A 301 13.96 -15.09 -10.47
C ASP A 301 15.00 -15.47 -11.55
N GLY A 302 15.61 -16.64 -11.40
CA GLY A 302 16.68 -17.10 -12.28
C GLY A 302 18.04 -16.38 -12.15
N TRP A 303 18.19 -15.37 -11.29
CA TRP A 303 19.48 -14.74 -11.03
C TRP A 303 20.48 -15.68 -10.36
N GLU A 304 21.77 -15.35 -10.47
CA GLU A 304 22.79 -16.10 -9.74
C GLU A 304 22.65 -15.91 -8.22
N ARG A 305 23.00 -16.95 -7.45
CA ARG A 305 22.86 -16.93 -5.97
C ARG A 305 23.58 -15.76 -5.31
N HIS A 306 24.73 -15.35 -5.83
CA HIS A 306 25.47 -14.23 -5.26
C HIS A 306 24.73 -12.88 -5.45
N GLN A 307 24.01 -12.70 -6.57
CA GLN A 307 23.20 -11.52 -6.86
C GLN A 307 21.94 -11.50 -5.99
N GLN A 308 21.28 -12.65 -5.82
CA GLN A 308 20.13 -12.77 -4.93
C GLN A 308 20.48 -12.43 -3.48
N ARG A 309 21.67 -12.83 -3.00
CA ARG A 309 22.17 -12.45 -1.67
C ARG A 309 22.38 -10.95 -1.52
N ALA A 310 22.95 -10.30 -2.55
CA ALA A 310 23.11 -8.85 -2.58
C ALA A 310 21.76 -8.13 -2.55
N LEU A 311 20.77 -8.65 -3.31
CA LEU A 311 19.42 -8.11 -3.28
C LEU A 311 18.77 -8.25 -1.90
N VAL A 312 18.87 -9.40 -1.23
CA VAL A 312 18.30 -9.58 0.12
C VAL A 312 18.88 -8.59 1.13
N LEU A 313 20.18 -8.28 1.03
CA LEU A 313 20.82 -7.24 1.84
C LEU A 313 20.19 -5.87 1.58
N GLU A 314 20.02 -5.50 0.31
CA GLU A 314 19.38 -4.25 -0.11
C GLU A 314 17.93 -4.15 0.37
N LEU A 315 17.14 -5.21 0.19
CA LEU A 315 15.72 -5.21 0.58
C LEU A 315 15.52 -5.03 2.09
N ASN A 316 16.42 -5.57 2.92
CA ASN A 316 16.37 -5.35 4.38
C ASN A 316 16.59 -3.88 4.76
N GLN A 317 17.44 -3.16 4.01
CA GLN A 317 17.70 -1.74 4.24
C GLN A 317 16.47 -0.86 4.01
N PHE A 318 15.57 -1.26 3.10
CA PHE A 318 14.44 -0.44 2.68
C PHE A 318 13.06 -1.02 3.04
N MET A 319 13.04 -2.04 3.89
CA MET A 319 11.82 -2.67 4.33
C MET A 319 10.88 -1.69 5.05
N PRO A 320 9.58 -1.62 4.69
CA PRO A 320 8.62 -0.75 5.34
C PRO A 320 8.49 -1.09 6.83
N ILE A 321 8.77 -0.11 7.69
CA ILE A 321 8.59 -0.24 9.15
C ILE A 321 7.10 -0.22 9.52
N LEU A 322 6.68 -1.10 10.42
CA LEU A 322 5.35 -1.01 11.05
C LEU A 322 5.37 0.01 12.21
N PRO A 323 4.37 0.92 12.30
CA PRO A 323 4.26 1.86 13.40
C PRO A 323 3.97 1.19 14.73
N GLN A 324 4.33 1.84 15.84
CA GLN A 324 4.14 1.33 17.21
C GLN A 324 2.70 0.93 17.49
N GLY A 325 1.72 1.70 17.01
CA GLY A 325 0.29 1.40 17.20
C GLY A 325 -0.17 0.08 16.58
N GLU A 326 0.61 -0.50 15.66
CA GLU A 326 0.30 -1.77 14.97
C GLU A 326 1.04 -2.97 15.57
N LEU A 327 1.82 -2.77 16.63
CA LEU A 327 2.70 -3.80 17.18
C LEU A 327 2.09 -4.44 18.44
N THR A 328 2.33 -5.74 18.58
CA THR A 328 2.15 -6.46 19.84
C THR A 328 3.45 -6.41 20.64
N ASP A 329 3.42 -6.71 21.93
CA ASP A 329 4.63 -6.74 22.77
C ASP A 329 5.72 -7.68 22.20
N VAL A 330 5.29 -8.78 21.58
CA VAL A 330 6.18 -9.77 20.95
C VAL A 330 6.80 -9.23 19.66
N SER A 331 6.02 -8.60 18.78
CA SER A 331 6.54 -8.07 17.51
C SER A 331 7.33 -6.77 17.70
N HIS A 332 7.10 -6.03 18.79
CA HIS A 332 7.78 -4.77 19.08
C HIS A 332 9.30 -4.90 19.16
N ARG A 333 9.81 -6.00 19.77
CA ARG A 333 11.27 -6.25 19.82
C ARG A 333 11.88 -6.47 18.44
N PHE A 334 11.18 -7.22 17.58
CA PHE A 334 11.62 -7.48 16.21
C PHE A 334 11.72 -6.18 15.42
N TRP A 335 10.67 -5.37 15.40
CA TRP A 335 10.63 -4.12 14.65
C TRP A 335 11.62 -3.07 15.16
N LYS A 336 11.86 -3.02 16.48
CA LYS A 336 12.97 -2.23 17.05
C LYS A 336 14.34 -2.66 16.53
N GLY A 337 14.55 -3.96 16.33
CA GLY A 337 15.76 -4.51 15.72
C GLY A 337 15.91 -4.08 14.26
N VAL A 338 14.83 -4.18 13.47
CA VAL A 338 14.83 -3.79 12.06
C VAL A 338 15.19 -2.32 11.87
N ILE A 339 14.51 -1.40 12.58
CA ILE A 339 14.78 0.04 12.42
C ILE A 339 16.21 0.40 12.85
N ALA A 340 16.72 -0.24 13.91
CA ALA A 340 18.11 -0.05 14.34
C ALA A 340 19.11 -0.51 13.25
N GLN A 341 18.84 -1.60 12.52
CA GLN A 341 19.70 -2.04 11.42
C GLN A 341 19.67 -1.07 10.23
N GLN A 342 18.52 -0.44 9.95
CA GLN A 342 18.38 0.54 8.87
C GLN A 342 19.09 1.87 9.19
N ASP A 343 19.20 2.21 10.48
CA ASP A 343 19.80 3.48 10.94
C ASP A 343 21.27 3.38 11.41
N VAL A 344 21.78 2.20 11.82
CA VAL A 344 23.18 2.06 12.27
C VAL A 344 24.15 2.12 11.10
N ALA A 345 24.81 3.27 10.93
CA ALA A 345 26.07 3.37 10.19
C ALA A 345 27.10 2.42 10.83
N GLU A 346 27.46 1.32 10.16
CA GLU A 346 28.67 0.59 10.56
C GLU A 346 29.86 1.52 10.35
N PRO A 347 30.75 1.68 11.34
CA PRO A 347 32.01 2.36 11.11
C PRO A 347 32.76 1.58 10.02
N GLN A 348 33.07 2.25 8.89
CA GLN A 348 33.99 1.69 7.91
C GLN A 348 35.34 1.47 8.61
N GLU A 349 35.70 0.21 8.86
CA GLU A 349 37.05 -0.14 9.28
C GLU A 349 38.03 0.23 8.15
N LYS A 350 38.77 1.31 8.38
CA LYS A 350 40.13 1.61 7.89
C LYS A 350 40.45 1.18 6.45
N ALA A 351 40.19 2.07 5.50
CA ALA A 351 41.08 2.25 4.35
C ALA A 351 42.31 3.05 4.79
N SER A 352 43.20 2.44 5.59
CA SER A 352 44.53 2.98 5.89
C SER A 352 45.59 2.18 5.14
N HIS A 353 45.65 2.35 3.83
CA HIS A 353 46.85 2.07 3.03
C HIS A 353 46.78 2.90 1.76
N PHE A 354 47.36 4.10 1.77
CA PHE A 354 48.05 4.73 0.62
C PHE A 354 48.55 6.13 1.03
N ASN A 355 49.73 6.20 1.64
CA ASN A 355 50.80 7.16 1.31
C ASN A 355 51.89 7.19 2.38
N SER A 356 52.98 6.49 2.12
CA SER A 356 54.32 6.92 2.55
C SER A 356 55.34 6.17 1.69
N GLY A 357 55.91 6.86 0.70
CA GLY A 357 56.90 6.29 -0.20
C GLY A 357 57.29 7.23 -1.32
N ALA A 358 57.75 8.44 -0.97
CA ALA A 358 58.62 9.23 -1.83
C ALA A 358 59.95 9.38 -1.11
N GLY A 359 60.92 8.59 -1.56
CA GLY A 359 62.35 8.85 -1.45
C GLY A 359 62.87 9.06 -2.86
#